data_AF-A0A8S3CT64-F1
#
_entry.id   AF-A0A8S3CT64-F1
#
_cell.length_a   1.000
_cell.length_b   1.000
_cell.length_c   1.000
_cell.angle_alpha   90.00
_cell.angle_beta   90.00
_cell.angle_gamma   90.00
#
_symmetry.space_group_name_H-M   'P 1'
#
loop_
_entity.id
_entity.type
_entity.pdbx_description
1 polymer ?
#
loop_
_entity_poly.entity_id
_entity_poly.type
_entity_poly.pdbx_seq_one_letter_code
_entity_poly.pdbx_strand_id
1 'polypeptide(L)'
;MAEYVGKTGSIETVASYNLYCHYVAGLVGHGLAALFSHSGLEDPGLHVHEHLKDLQAGRTWWPKEIWCHYAVDLSEFVNNPHGERSLECLNHMVLDALNHVPDVINNLARVKHPKILESCAIPQVMAIATLAELYNNPLVFTSVVKIRKGLA
;
A
#
# COMPACT_ATOMS: atom_id res chain seq x y z
N MET A 1 9.77 -4.11 12.64
CA MET A 1 9.77 -2.65 12.92
C MET A 1 11.09 -2.14 13.50
N ALA A 2 11.73 -2.81 14.47
CA ALA A 2 12.99 -2.35 15.08
C ALA A 2 14.09 -2.00 14.06
N GLU A 3 14.19 -2.75 12.96
CA GLU A 3 15.16 -2.51 11.87
C GLU A 3 14.99 -1.18 11.12
N TYR A 4 13.84 -0.51 11.27
CA TYR A 4 13.52 0.77 10.64
C TYR A 4 13.52 1.94 11.64
N VAL A 5 13.70 1.66 12.94
CA VAL A 5 13.82 2.68 13.99
C VAL A 5 15.24 3.26 13.96
N GLY A 6 15.36 4.59 13.91
CA GLY A 6 16.66 5.28 13.96
C GLY A 6 17.45 5.35 12.65
N LYS A 7 17.03 4.67 11.57
CA LYS A 7 17.63 4.83 10.24
C LYS A 7 17.23 6.18 9.60
N THR A 8 18.22 6.93 9.15
CA THR A 8 18.13 8.18 8.38
C THR A 8 18.51 7.91 6.91
N GLY A 9 17.75 8.42 5.93
CA GLY A 9 17.97 8.18 4.48
C GLY A 9 16.71 7.68 3.76
N SER A 10 16.61 7.67 2.42
CA SER A 10 15.42 7.25 1.65
C SER A 10 15.24 5.72 1.53
N ILE A 11 14.02 5.25 1.22
CA ILE A 11 13.83 3.85 0.79
C ILE A 11 14.39 3.78 -0.62
N GLU A 12 15.45 3.00 -0.84
CA GLU A 12 16.14 3.04 -2.13
C GLU A 12 15.41 2.23 -3.21
N THR A 13 14.82 1.08 -2.86
CA THR A 13 14.24 0.14 -3.85
C THR A 13 12.77 -0.17 -3.57
N VAL A 14 12.04 -0.58 -4.61
CA VAL A 14 10.66 -1.08 -4.50
C VAL A 14 10.62 -2.35 -3.62
N ALA A 15 11.66 -3.18 -3.67
CA ALA A 15 11.76 -4.35 -2.80
C ALA A 15 11.81 -3.95 -1.30
N SER A 16 12.61 -2.94 -0.95
CA SER A 16 12.66 -2.41 0.41
C SER A 16 11.34 -1.73 0.83
N TYR A 17 10.65 -1.09 -0.10
CA TYR A 17 9.31 -0.55 0.13
C TYR A 17 8.32 -1.66 0.46
N ASN A 18 8.31 -2.74 -0.34
CA ASN A 18 7.45 -3.90 -0.12
C ASN A 18 7.75 -4.62 1.20
N LEU A 19 9.03 -4.77 1.56
CA LEU A 19 9.43 -5.35 2.85
C LEU A 19 8.97 -4.50 4.03
N TYR A 20 9.08 -3.17 3.92
CA TYR A 20 8.55 -2.26 4.93
C TYR A 20 7.03 -2.44 5.07
N CYS A 21 6.29 -2.40 3.95
CA CYS A 21 4.84 -2.61 3.91
C CYS A 21 4.43 -3.96 4.50
N HIS A 22 5.19 -5.02 4.24
CA HIS A 22 4.99 -6.33 4.85
C HIS A 22 5.04 -6.25 6.38
N TYR A 23 6.07 -5.61 6.95
CA TYR A 23 6.21 -5.53 8.40
C TYR A 23 5.13 -4.69 9.09
N VAL A 24 4.61 -3.64 8.44
CA VAL A 24 3.62 -2.73 9.07
C VAL A 24 2.17 -3.05 8.74
N ALA A 25 1.90 -3.75 7.64
CA ALA A 25 0.55 -4.08 7.19
C ALA A 25 0.40 -5.55 6.78
N GLY A 26 1.37 -6.13 6.06
CA GLY A 26 1.30 -7.54 5.62
C GLY A 26 1.13 -8.53 6.78
N LEU A 27 1.93 -8.37 7.84
CA LEU A 27 1.84 -9.22 9.05
C LEU A 27 0.49 -9.10 9.77
N VAL A 28 -0.21 -7.97 9.65
CA VAL A 28 -1.57 -7.82 10.18
C VAL A 28 -2.52 -8.74 9.42
N GLY A 29 -2.42 -8.78 8.09
CA GLY A 29 -3.17 -9.71 7.25
C GLY A 29 -2.88 -11.18 7.59
N HIS A 30 -1.61 -11.54 7.83
CA HIS A 30 -1.22 -12.88 8.24
C HIS A 30 -1.84 -13.27 9.59
N GLY A 31 -1.75 -12.37 10.59
CA GLY A 31 -2.33 -12.58 11.90
C GLY A 31 -3.84 -12.77 11.84
N LEU A 32 -4.56 -11.94 11.07
CA LEU A 32 -6.00 -12.06 10.89
C LEU A 32 -6.40 -13.36 10.20
N ALA A 33 -5.73 -13.74 9.10
CA ALA A 33 -5.99 -15.00 8.41
C ALA A 33 -5.79 -16.22 9.33
N ALA A 34 -4.72 -16.21 10.13
CA ALA A 34 -4.49 -17.23 11.15
C ALA A 34 -5.60 -17.24 12.21
N LEU A 35 -6.00 -16.08 12.74
CA LEU A 35 -7.08 -15.97 13.73
C LEU A 35 -8.40 -16.52 13.18
N PHE A 36 -8.77 -16.18 11.95
CA PHE A 36 -10.01 -16.67 11.33
C PHE A 36 -9.98 -18.19 11.14
N SER A 37 -8.85 -18.73 10.69
CA SER A 37 -8.65 -20.19 10.56
C SER A 37 -8.76 -20.90 11.93
N HIS A 38 -8.08 -20.39 12.95
CA HIS A 38 -8.09 -20.97 14.31
C HIS A 38 -9.43 -20.81 15.03
N SER A 39 -10.25 -19.82 14.65
CA SER A 39 -11.60 -19.65 15.18
C SER A 39 -12.58 -20.72 14.69
N GLY A 40 -12.22 -21.49 13.66
CA GLY A 40 -13.09 -22.46 13.00
C GLY A 40 -14.13 -21.84 12.06
N LEU A 41 -14.09 -20.52 11.86
CA LEU A 41 -14.99 -19.80 10.95
C LEU A 41 -14.51 -19.86 9.49
N GLU A 42 -13.22 -20.11 9.26
CA GLU A 42 -12.61 -20.20 7.93
C GLU A 42 -11.81 -21.49 7.74
N ASP A 43 -11.47 -21.75 6.49
CA ASP A 43 -10.66 -22.91 6.10
C ASP A 43 -9.26 -22.86 6.77
N PRO A 44 -8.75 -23.98 7.32
CA PRO A 44 -7.41 -24.04 7.90
C PRO A 44 -6.28 -23.64 6.94
N GLY A 45 -6.51 -23.74 5.63
CA GLY A 45 -5.58 -23.32 4.59
C GLY A 45 -5.68 -21.84 4.22
N LEU A 46 -6.50 -21.03 4.89
CA LEU A 46 -6.59 -19.58 4.64
C LEU A 46 -5.26 -18.90 5.03
N HIS A 47 -4.45 -18.62 4.02
CA HIS A 47 -3.16 -17.96 4.12
C HIS A 47 -3.12 -16.80 3.13
N VAL A 48 -2.54 -15.68 3.52
CA VAL A 48 -2.28 -14.58 2.58
C VAL A 48 -1.03 -14.94 1.78
N HIS A 49 -1.11 -14.90 0.44
CA HIS A 49 0.05 -15.18 -0.41
C HIS A 49 1.10 -14.08 -0.24
N GLU A 50 2.33 -14.47 0.07
CA GLU A 50 3.41 -13.55 0.41
C GLU A 50 4.37 -13.40 -0.77
N HIS A 51 4.56 -12.17 -1.24
CA HIS A 51 5.66 -11.83 -2.13
C HIS A 51 6.76 -11.18 -1.29
N LEU A 52 7.58 -11.98 -0.59
CA LEU A 52 8.74 -11.47 0.14
C LEU A 52 10.00 -11.57 -0.72
N LYS A 53 10.57 -10.41 -1.06
CA LYS A 53 11.96 -10.30 -1.52
C LYS A 53 12.67 -9.38 -0.54
N ASP A 54 13.64 -9.91 0.20
CA ASP A 54 14.35 -9.18 1.25
C ASP A 54 15.17 -8.01 0.70
N LEU A 55 15.05 -6.81 1.31
CA LEU A 55 16.15 -5.84 1.49
C LEU A 55 15.76 -4.67 2.41
N GLN A 56 16.70 -4.17 3.22
CA GLN A 56 16.54 -3.05 4.16
C GLN A 56 16.66 -1.66 3.51
N ALA A 57 15.83 -0.67 3.90
CA ALA A 57 16.10 0.76 3.63
C ALA A 57 15.39 1.75 4.60
N GLY A 58 15.91 2.99 4.67
CA GLY A 58 15.53 4.06 5.62
C GLY A 58 14.44 5.02 5.11
N ARG A 59 14.02 6.01 5.92
CA ARG A 59 12.91 6.95 5.63
C ARG A 59 13.09 7.99 4.50
N THR A 60 12.49 7.67 3.37
CA THR A 60 11.38 8.39 2.73
C THR A 60 10.55 7.29 2.10
N TRP A 61 9.23 7.27 2.33
CA TRP A 61 8.43 6.07 2.04
C TRP A 61 8.29 5.77 0.56
N TRP A 62 8.41 6.77 -0.31
CA TRP A 62 8.41 6.56 -1.74
C TRP A 62 9.78 5.98 -2.15
N PRO A 63 9.82 4.83 -2.84
CA PRO A 63 11.07 4.21 -3.24
C PRO A 63 11.80 5.10 -4.25
N LYS A 64 13.08 5.37 -4.00
CA LYS A 64 13.94 6.17 -4.88
C LYS A 64 14.05 5.59 -6.26
N GLU A 65 14.05 4.27 -6.38
CA GLU A 65 13.93 3.55 -7.64
C GLU A 65 12.78 4.07 -8.52
N ILE A 66 11.67 4.56 -7.94
CA ILE A 66 10.59 5.18 -8.71
C ILE A 66 10.81 6.68 -8.86
N TRP A 67 10.91 7.42 -7.74
CA TRP A 67 10.83 8.88 -7.81
C TRP A 67 12.06 9.55 -8.44
N CYS A 68 13.23 8.92 -8.42
CA CYS A 68 14.44 9.51 -8.99
C CYS A 68 14.40 9.64 -10.53
N HIS A 69 13.46 8.97 -11.18
CA HIS A 69 13.18 9.16 -12.61
C HIS A 69 12.50 10.52 -12.91
N TYR A 70 11.86 11.14 -11.91
CA TYR A 70 11.01 12.31 -12.09
C TYR A 70 11.58 13.58 -11.45
N ALA A 71 12.33 13.46 -10.35
CA ALA A 71 12.92 14.60 -9.64
C ALA A 71 14.29 14.25 -9.05
N VAL A 72 15.11 15.27 -8.78
CA VAL A 72 16.40 15.10 -8.09
C VAL A 72 16.16 14.97 -6.59
N ASP A 73 15.17 15.69 -6.06
CA ASP A 73 14.74 15.63 -4.67
C ASP A 73 13.21 15.58 -4.54
N LEU A 74 12.72 14.86 -3.53
CA LEU A 74 11.29 14.71 -3.26
C LEU A 74 10.58 16.03 -2.92
N SER A 75 11.29 17.03 -2.40
CA SER A 75 10.71 18.35 -2.11
C SER A 75 10.25 19.09 -3.38
N GLU A 76 10.77 18.72 -4.56
CA GLU A 76 10.34 19.31 -5.83
C GLU A 76 8.86 19.07 -6.11
N PHE A 77 8.31 17.93 -5.69
CA PHE A 77 6.88 17.62 -5.90
C PHE A 77 5.96 18.53 -5.07
N VAL A 78 6.41 18.99 -3.90
CA VAL A 78 5.67 19.94 -3.06
C VAL A 78 5.74 21.35 -3.65
N ASN A 79 6.90 21.72 -4.21
CA ASN A 79 7.12 23.03 -4.82
C ASN A 79 6.43 23.16 -6.19
N ASN A 80 6.28 22.06 -6.92
CA ASN A 80 5.66 22.01 -8.24
C ASN A 80 4.57 20.92 -8.32
N PRO A 81 3.45 21.07 -7.59
CA PRO A 81 2.43 20.03 -7.46
C PRO A 81 1.65 19.78 -8.75
N HIS A 82 1.53 20.80 -9.61
CA HIS A 82 0.87 20.69 -10.93
C HIS A 82 1.85 20.32 -12.06
N GLY A 83 3.13 20.11 -11.74
CA GLY A 83 4.13 19.72 -12.72
C GLY A 83 3.84 18.35 -13.30
N GLU A 84 4.04 18.20 -14.61
CA GLU A 84 3.83 16.94 -15.34
C GLU A 84 4.60 15.79 -14.68
N ARG A 85 5.90 15.98 -14.40
CA ARG A 85 6.73 14.97 -13.72
C ARG A 85 6.25 14.60 -12.33
N SER A 86 5.69 15.55 -11.57
CA SER A 86 5.13 15.28 -10.24
C SER A 86 3.92 14.36 -10.35
N LEU A 87 3.02 14.65 -11.29
CA LEU A 87 1.84 13.84 -11.54
C LEU A 87 2.20 12.48 -12.14
N GLU A 88 3.19 12.40 -13.03
CA GLU A 88 3.69 11.12 -13.56
C GLU A 88 4.28 10.23 -12.46
N CYS A 89 5.07 10.80 -11.53
CA CYS A 89 5.59 10.08 -10.37
C CYS A 89 4.46 9.54 -9.48
N LEU A 90 3.45 10.38 -9.20
CA LEU A 90 2.26 9.97 -8.46
C LEU A 90 1.51 8.84 -9.17
N ASN A 91 1.29 8.96 -10.47
CA ASN A 91 0.59 7.95 -11.26
C ASN A 91 1.38 6.63 -11.31
N HIS A 92 2.72 6.67 -11.32
CA HIS A 92 3.56 5.49 -11.19
C HIS A 92 3.36 4.82 -9.83
N MET A 93 3.39 5.57 -8.73
CA MET A 93 3.12 5.02 -7.39
C MET A 93 1.72 4.41 -7.26
N VAL A 94 0.70 5.06 -7.84
CA VAL A 94 -0.66 4.51 -7.88
C VAL A 94 -0.70 3.22 -8.68
N LEU A 95 -0.04 3.17 -9.84
CA LEU A 95 0.04 1.97 -10.67
C LEU A 95 0.76 0.83 -9.96
N ASP A 96 1.85 1.11 -9.25
CA ASP A 96 2.58 0.12 -8.43
C ASP A 96 1.64 -0.52 -7.39
N ALA A 97 0.86 0.29 -6.67
CA ALA A 97 -0.15 -0.20 -5.73
C ALA A 97 -1.24 -1.06 -6.39
N LEU A 98 -1.65 -0.73 -7.62
CA LEU A 98 -2.67 -1.48 -8.36
C LEU A 98 -2.23 -2.90 -8.74
N ASN A 99 -0.92 -3.19 -8.77
CA ASN A 99 -0.42 -4.55 -9.02
C ASN A 99 -0.86 -5.55 -7.93
N HIS A 100 -1.24 -5.09 -6.74
CA HIS A 100 -1.73 -5.94 -5.65
C HIS A 100 -3.22 -6.32 -5.78
N VAL A 101 -3.98 -5.66 -6.65
CA VAL A 101 -5.44 -5.86 -6.77
C VAL A 101 -5.83 -7.31 -7.11
N PRO A 102 -5.16 -8.00 -8.05
CA PRO A 102 -5.48 -9.39 -8.34
C PRO A 102 -5.31 -10.30 -7.12
N ASP A 103 -4.24 -10.12 -6.33
CA ASP A 103 -3.98 -10.90 -5.12
C ASP A 103 -5.05 -10.62 -4.05
N VAL A 104 -5.48 -9.37 -3.90
CA VAL A 104 -6.58 -8.99 -3.00
C VAL A 104 -7.88 -9.70 -3.41
N ILE A 105 -8.24 -9.69 -4.70
CA ILE A 105 -9.44 -10.36 -5.20
C ILE A 105 -9.37 -11.87 -4.96
N ASN A 106 -8.22 -12.49 -5.25
CA ASN A 106 -8.00 -13.92 -5.03
C ASN A 106 -8.09 -14.29 -3.54
N ASN A 107 -7.57 -13.46 -2.64
CA ASN A 107 -7.67 -13.69 -1.20
C ASN A 107 -9.11 -13.53 -0.69
N LEU A 108 -9.82 -12.48 -1.11
CA LEU A 108 -11.22 -12.28 -0.74
C LEU A 108 -12.12 -13.42 -1.23
N ALA A 109 -11.86 -13.95 -2.43
CA ALA A 109 -12.61 -15.08 -2.99
C ALA A 109 -12.48 -16.39 -2.19
N ARG A 110 -11.48 -16.50 -1.30
CA ARG A 110 -11.25 -17.67 -0.46
C ARG A 110 -11.96 -17.60 0.89
N VAL A 111 -12.39 -16.41 1.30
CA VAL A 111 -13.12 -16.19 2.56
C VAL A 111 -14.56 -16.63 2.39
N LYS A 112 -15.01 -17.56 3.25
CA LYS A 112 -16.35 -18.18 3.13
C LYS A 112 -17.36 -17.56 4.09
N HIS A 113 -16.93 -17.09 5.25
CA HIS A 113 -17.81 -16.57 6.28
C HIS A 113 -18.25 -15.13 5.96
N PRO A 114 -19.56 -14.85 5.79
CA PRO A 114 -20.03 -13.56 5.29
C PRO A 114 -19.56 -12.34 6.09
N LYS A 115 -19.54 -12.43 7.43
CA LYS A 115 -19.09 -11.33 8.29
C LYS A 115 -17.58 -11.10 8.23
N ILE A 116 -16.81 -12.16 7.98
CA ILE A 116 -15.35 -12.04 7.81
C ILE A 116 -15.07 -11.43 6.44
N LEU A 117 -15.81 -11.85 5.41
CA LEU A 117 -15.73 -11.25 4.08
C LEU A 117 -16.06 -9.77 4.11
N GLU A 118 -17.16 -9.36 4.76
CA GLU A 118 -17.50 -7.93 4.94
C GLU A 118 -16.36 -7.17 5.63
N SER A 119 -15.86 -7.70 6.74
CA SER A 119 -14.76 -7.06 7.49
C SER A 119 -13.47 -6.95 6.69
N CYS A 120 -13.18 -7.91 5.80
CA CYS A 120 -11.99 -7.89 4.96
C CYS A 120 -12.19 -7.03 3.71
N ALA A 121 -13.39 -7.00 3.13
CA ALA A 121 -13.66 -6.32 1.87
C ALA A 121 -13.84 -4.80 2.03
N ILE A 122 -14.44 -4.33 3.13
CA ILE A 122 -14.68 -2.89 3.37
C ILE A 122 -13.38 -2.08 3.26
N PRO A 123 -12.28 -2.43 3.97
CA PRO A 123 -11.01 -1.70 3.83
C PRO A 123 -10.43 -1.73 2.41
N GLN A 124 -10.63 -2.81 1.66
CA GLN A 124 -10.09 -2.96 0.30
C GLN A 124 -10.83 -2.07 -0.70
N VAL A 125 -12.16 -1.99 -0.60
CA VAL A 125 -12.97 -1.10 -1.44
C VAL A 125 -12.67 0.37 -1.11
N MET A 126 -12.52 0.70 0.17
CA MET A 126 -12.09 2.04 0.59
C MET A 126 -10.69 2.40 0.04
N ALA A 127 -9.77 1.44 0.02
CA ALA A 127 -8.43 1.65 -0.53
C ALA A 127 -8.48 1.91 -2.05
N ILE A 128 -9.24 1.11 -2.83
CA ILE A 128 -9.46 1.35 -4.26
C ILE A 128 -10.07 2.73 -4.52
N ALA A 129 -11.10 3.10 -3.75
CA ALA A 129 -11.74 4.41 -3.87
C ALA A 129 -10.75 5.55 -3.56
N THR A 130 -9.87 5.35 -2.59
CA THR A 130 -8.80 6.31 -2.27
C THR A 130 -7.79 6.41 -3.43
N LEU A 131 -7.33 5.28 -3.99
CA LEU A 131 -6.42 5.29 -5.15
C LEU A 131 -7.03 6.04 -6.34
N ALA A 132 -8.33 5.90 -6.57
CA ALA A 132 -9.04 6.65 -7.62
C ALA A 132 -9.05 8.17 -7.37
N GLU A 133 -9.19 8.62 -6.12
CA GLU A 133 -9.09 10.05 -5.76
C GLU A 133 -7.65 10.60 -5.82
N LEU A 134 -6.65 9.74 -5.62
CA LEU A 134 -5.23 10.11 -5.69
C LEU A 134 -4.74 10.21 -7.13
N TYR A 135 -5.26 9.38 -8.04
CA TYR A 135 -4.80 9.31 -9.42
C TYR A 135 -4.85 10.68 -10.10
N ASN A 136 -3.71 11.10 -10.66
CA ASN A 136 -3.54 12.36 -11.39
C ASN A 136 -4.00 13.61 -10.61
N ASN A 137 -3.94 13.58 -9.28
CA ASN A 137 -4.45 14.64 -8.43
C ASN A 137 -3.29 15.45 -7.77
N PRO A 138 -3.05 16.71 -8.20
CA PRO A 138 -1.97 17.53 -7.65
C PRO A 138 -2.18 17.88 -6.16
N LEU A 139 -3.42 17.79 -5.65
CA LEU A 139 -3.73 18.09 -4.26
C LEU A 139 -3.06 17.12 -3.28
N VAL A 140 -2.60 15.96 -3.75
CA VAL A 140 -1.85 14.96 -2.96
C VAL A 140 -0.57 15.55 -2.37
N PHE A 141 0.06 16.49 -3.08
CA PHE A 141 1.32 17.10 -2.66
C PHE A 141 1.14 18.27 -1.68
N THR A 142 -0.05 18.88 -1.65
CA THR A 142 -0.32 20.12 -0.89
C THR A 142 -1.31 19.93 0.24
N SER A 143 -2.08 18.84 0.23
CA SER A 143 -3.17 18.61 1.15
C SER A 143 -3.46 17.12 1.36
N VAL A 144 -4.29 16.81 2.36
CA VAL A 144 -4.73 15.44 2.60
C VAL A 144 -5.96 15.13 1.77
N VAL A 145 -5.79 14.36 0.70
CA VAL A 145 -6.88 13.84 -0.12
C VAL A 145 -7.53 12.65 0.59
N LYS A 146 -8.86 12.68 0.73
CA LYS A 146 -9.65 11.61 1.37
C LYS A 146 -10.96 11.42 0.65
N ILE A 147 -11.42 10.17 0.60
CA ILE A 147 -12.80 9.86 0.19
C ILE A 147 -13.79 10.52 1.16
N ARG A 148 -14.95 10.93 0.63
CA ARG A 148 -16.01 11.55 1.45
C ARG A 148 -16.64 10.52 2.38
N LYS A 149 -17.10 10.95 3.56
CA LYS A 149 -17.73 10.07 4.56
C LYS A 149 -18.98 9.34 4.04
N GLY A 150 -19.72 9.90 3.09
CA GLY A 150 -20.88 9.22 2.50
C GLY A 150 -20.53 8.20 1.41
N LEU A 151 -19.28 8.19 0.94
CA LEU A 151 -18.74 7.20 0.00
C LEU A 151 -18.05 6.04 0.74
N ALA A 152 -17.49 6.32 1.93
CA ALA A 152 -16.92 5.35 2.86
C ALA A 152 -18.00 4.58 3.62
#